data_AF-T0N4G4-F1
#
_entry.id   AF-T0N4G4-F1
#
_cell.length_a   1.000
_cell.length_b   1.000
_cell.length_c   1.000
_cell.angle_alpha   90.00
_cell.angle_beta   90.00
_cell.angle_gamma   90.00
#
_symmetry.space_group_name_H-M   'P 1'
#
loop_
_entity.id
_entity.type
_entity.pdbx_description
1 polymer ?
#
loop_
_entity_poly.entity_id
_entity_poly.type
_entity_poly.pdbx_seq_one_letter_code
_entity_poly.pdbx_strand_id
1 'polypeptide(L)'
;MALRRKLGIFHLTLASVTGMVGSGWLFGEFYASSIAGPASIFSWIIGSMMILSLALVYAELGGKIPLGGAAARYPEMSHGKSVSAINGWALFLGYVSTPPLEAVAAVTYMNF
;
A
#
# COMPACT_ATOMS: atom_id res chain seq x y z
N MET A 1 9.34 -23.09 7.32
CA MET A 1 10.30 -22.77 6.23
C MET A 1 10.68 -21.29 6.39
N ALA A 2 11.94 -20.97 6.68
CA ALA A 2 12.36 -19.57 6.82
C ALA A 2 12.47 -18.89 5.44
N LEU A 3 12.06 -17.61 5.34
CA LEU A 3 12.19 -16.83 4.10
C LEU A 3 13.66 -16.60 3.76
N ARG A 4 14.05 -16.84 2.49
CA ARG A 4 15.41 -16.55 2.02
C ARG A 4 15.59 -15.05 1.82
N ARG A 5 16.41 -14.40 2.66
CA ARG A 5 16.73 -12.97 2.55
C ARG A 5 17.88 -12.76 1.56
N LYS A 6 17.55 -12.65 0.27
CA LYS A 6 18.53 -12.40 -0.81
C LYS A 6 18.54 -10.96 -1.35
N LEU A 7 17.52 -10.17 -1.02
CA LEU A 7 17.38 -8.81 -1.51
C LEU A 7 18.03 -7.82 -0.54
N GLY A 8 18.94 -6.99 -1.05
CA GLY A 8 19.51 -5.86 -0.32
C GLY A 8 18.57 -4.66 -0.25
N ILE A 9 18.90 -3.66 0.58
CA ILE A 9 18.09 -2.46 0.82
C ILE A 9 17.70 -1.77 -0.48
N PHE A 10 18.66 -1.54 -1.38
CA PHE A 10 18.40 -0.86 -2.66
C PHE A 10 17.32 -1.57 -3.49
N HIS A 11 17.41 -2.90 -3.62
CA HIS A 11 16.42 -3.70 -4.35
C HIS A 11 15.04 -3.65 -3.68
N LEU A 12 15.00 -3.68 -2.35
CA LEU A 12 13.75 -3.61 -1.60
C LEU A 12 13.09 -2.22 -1.74
N THR A 13 13.88 -1.15 -1.62
CA THR A 13 13.39 0.23 -1.80
C THR A 13 12.85 0.43 -3.21
N LEU A 14 13.59 0.02 -4.24
CA LEU A 14 13.11 0.11 -5.62
C LEU A 14 11.83 -0.70 -5.84
N ALA A 15 11.77 -1.94 -5.35
CA ALA A 15 10.58 -2.77 -5.47
C ALA A 15 9.37 -2.13 -4.78
N SER A 16 9.56 -1.50 -3.62
CA SER A 16 8.50 -0.75 -2.94
C SER A 16 8.05 0.48 -3.72
N VAL A 17 8.99 1.28 -4.24
CA VAL A 17 8.66 2.47 -5.04
C VAL A 17 7.90 2.09 -6.30
N THR A 18 8.38 1.10 -7.06
CA THR A 18 7.70 0.65 -8.27
C THR A 18 6.36 -0.01 -7.97
N GLY A 19 6.23 -0.68 -6.83
CA GLY A 19 4.97 -1.29 -6.40
C GLY A 19 3.90 -0.29 -5.98
N MET A 20 4.28 0.95 -5.63
CA MET A 20 3.33 2.03 -5.32
C MET A 20 2.81 2.75 -6.56
N VAL A 21 3.55 2.71 -7.67
CA VAL A 21 3.15 3.35 -8.93
C VAL A 21 2.18 2.43 -9.66
N GLY A 22 0.88 2.77 -9.62
CA GLY A 22 -0.19 2.06 -10.32
C GLY A 22 -1.27 3.01 -10.83
N SER A 23 -2.40 2.45 -11.27
CA SER A 23 -3.56 3.19 -11.79
C SER A 23 -4.06 4.29 -10.85
N GLY A 24 -3.94 4.11 -9.54
CA GLY A 24 -4.36 5.07 -8.52
C GLY A 24 -3.65 6.43 -8.61
N TRP A 25 -2.43 6.50 -9.11
CA TRP A 25 -1.73 7.78 -9.34
C TRP A 25 -2.41 8.61 -10.43
N LEU A 26 -2.83 7.95 -11.51
CA LEU A 26 -3.43 8.60 -12.68
C LEU A 26 -4.87 8.99 -12.40
N PHE A 27 -5.69 8.04 -11.96
CA PHE A 27 -7.11 8.27 -11.73
C PHE A 27 -7.37 9.06 -10.44
N GLY A 28 -6.55 8.88 -9.40
CA GLY A 28 -6.67 9.63 -8.15
C GLY A 28 -6.54 11.13 -8.38
N GLU A 29 -5.52 11.56 -9.12
CA GLU A 29 -5.33 12.98 -9.46
C GLU A 29 -6.43 13.48 -10.41
N PHE A 30 -6.81 12.69 -11.42
CA PHE A 30 -7.88 13.05 -12.34
C PHE A 30 -9.20 13.32 -11.61
N TYR A 31 -9.63 12.41 -10.73
CA TYR A 31 -10.88 12.59 -9.98
C TYR A 31 -10.77 13.70 -8.93
N ALA A 32 -9.65 13.80 -8.20
CA ALA A 32 -9.45 14.84 -7.21
C ALA A 32 -9.48 16.25 -7.83
N SER A 33 -8.77 16.44 -8.94
CA SER A 33 -8.76 17.72 -9.67
C SER A 33 -10.09 18.02 -10.37
N SER A 34 -10.82 17.01 -10.84
CA SER A 34 -12.15 17.20 -11.42
C SER A 34 -13.18 17.71 -10.40
N ILE A 35 -13.02 17.32 -9.13
CA ILE A 35 -13.94 17.71 -8.04
C ILE A 35 -13.51 19.03 -7.39
N ALA A 36 -12.22 19.17 -7.04
CA ALA A 36 -11.71 20.29 -6.25
C ALA A 36 -10.91 21.33 -7.07
N GLY A 37 -10.69 21.09 -8.36
CA GLY A 37 -9.80 21.91 -9.18
C GLY A 37 -8.37 21.92 -8.64
N PRO A 38 -7.63 23.03 -8.78
CA PRO A 38 -6.26 23.16 -8.25
C PRO A 38 -6.15 22.99 -6.73
N ALA A 39 -7.26 23.10 -5.99
CA ALA A 39 -7.26 22.90 -4.55
C ALA A 39 -7.09 21.41 -4.13
N SER A 40 -7.14 20.46 -5.08
CA SER A 40 -6.87 19.03 -4.83
C SER A 40 -5.50 18.78 -4.16
N ILE A 41 -4.53 19.68 -4.37
CA ILE A 41 -3.20 19.60 -3.77
C ILE A 41 -3.25 19.53 -2.23
N PHE A 42 -4.22 20.19 -1.60
CA PHE A 42 -4.38 20.13 -0.15
C PHE A 42 -4.78 18.74 0.32
N SER A 43 -5.63 18.03 -0.44
CA SER A 43 -5.99 16.64 -0.15
C SER A 43 -4.76 15.72 -0.24
N TRP A 44 -3.88 15.95 -1.22
CA TRP A 44 -2.63 15.19 -1.35
C TRP A 44 -1.66 15.42 -0.20
N ILE A 45 -1.50 16.67 0.24
CA ILE A 45 -0.63 17.00 1.38
C ILE A 45 -1.14 16.30 2.64
N ILE A 46 -2.44 16.40 2.92
CA ILE A 46 -3.06 15.77 4.09
C ILE A 46 -2.94 14.24 4.00
N GLY A 47 -3.28 13.65 2.85
CA GLY A 47 -3.17 12.20 2.63
C GLY A 47 -1.74 11.70 2.78
N SER A 48 -0.75 12.44 2.25
CA SER A 48 0.67 12.12 2.40
C SER A 48 1.11 12.13 3.86
N MET A 49 0.72 13.14 4.65
CA MET A 49 1.05 13.20 6.07
C MET A 49 0.46 12.02 6.86
N MET A 50 -0.77 11.61 6.54
CA MET A 50 -1.42 10.45 7.17
C MET A 50 -0.69 9.15 6.82
N ILE A 51 -0.36 8.93 5.55
CA ILE A 51 0.34 7.73 5.09
C ILE A 51 1.78 7.70 5.60
N LEU A 52 2.47 8.84 5.66
CA LEU A 52 3.82 8.95 6.22
C LEU A 52 3.85 8.52 7.69
N SER A 53 2.87 8.97 8.48
CA SER A 53 2.74 8.56 9.88
C SER A 53 2.60 7.04 10.01
N LEU A 54 1.78 6.42 9.15
CA LEU A 54 1.65 4.97 9.09
C LEU A 54 2.96 4.29 8.66
N ALA A 55 3.64 4.81 7.65
CA ALA A 55 4.89 4.27 7.13
C ALA A 55 6.00 4.27 8.20
N LEU A 56 6.09 5.32 9.02
CA LEU A 56 7.05 5.39 10.12
C LEU A 56 6.80 4.31 11.18
N VAL A 57 5.54 4.05 11.53
CA VAL A 57 5.17 2.95 12.44
C VAL A 57 5.62 1.60 11.87
N TYR A 58 5.36 1.36 10.59
CA TYR A 58 5.80 0.12 9.92
C TYR A 58 7.31 0.01 9.78
N ALA A 59 8.03 1.12 9.60
CA ALA A 59 9.49 1.13 9.55
C ALA A 59 10.09 0.75 10.91
N GLU A 60 9.55 1.29 12.01
CA GLU A 60 9.98 0.94 13.36
C GLU A 60 9.67 -0.53 13.70
N LEU A 61 8.45 -0.98 13.42
CA LEU A 61 8.05 -2.37 13.64
C LEU A 61 8.84 -3.34 12.75
N GLY A 62 9.12 -2.98 11.50
CA GLY A 62 9.91 -3.80 10.58
C GLY A 62 11.37 -3.96 11.02
N GLY A 63 11.95 -2.91 11.61
CA GLY A 63 13.30 -2.95 12.18
C GLY A 63 13.39 -3.80 13.46
N LYS A 64 12.41 -3.66 14.36
CA LYS A 64 12.41 -4.37 15.67
C LYS A 64 11.89 -5.80 15.57
N ILE A 65 10.92 -6.06 14.70
CA ILE A 65 10.16 -7.30 14.61
C ILE A 65 10.17 -7.79 13.16
N PRO A 66 11.27 -8.45 12.72
CA PRO A 66 11.49 -8.78 11.33
C PRO A 66 10.79 -10.10 10.94
N LEU A 67 9.46 -10.13 11.08
CA LEU A 67 8.61 -11.27 10.76
C LEU A 67 8.07 -11.19 9.32
N GLY A 68 8.01 -12.35 8.66
CA GLY A 68 7.31 -12.48 7.38
C GLY A 68 5.80 -12.24 7.56
N GLY A 69 5.20 -11.48 6.65
CA GLY A 69 3.77 -11.16 6.68
C GLY A 69 3.39 -9.92 7.52
N ALA A 70 4.38 -9.18 8.06
CA ALA A 70 4.29 -7.87 8.71
C ALA A 70 2.86 -7.38 9.05
N ALA A 71 2.21 -6.67 8.12
CA ALA A 71 0.89 -6.07 8.32
C ALA A 71 -0.20 -7.06 8.77
N ALA A 72 -0.19 -8.30 8.27
CA ALA A 72 -1.15 -9.32 8.71
C ALA A 72 -0.85 -9.83 10.13
N ARG A 73 0.43 -9.84 10.54
CA ARG A 73 0.92 -10.44 11.79
C ARG A 73 1.03 -9.46 12.97
N TYR A 74 1.34 -8.19 12.73
CA TYR A 74 1.47 -7.21 13.80
C TYR A 74 0.21 -7.06 14.68
N PRO A 75 -1.03 -7.13 14.14
CA PRO A 75 -2.22 -7.11 14.98
C PRO A 75 -2.33 -8.30 15.94
N GLU A 76 -1.69 -9.44 15.64
CA GLU A 76 -1.70 -10.61 16.52
C GLU A 76 -1.05 -10.30 17.88
N MET A 77 -0.02 -9.44 17.87
CA MET A 77 0.77 -9.11 19.06
C MET A 77 0.02 -8.21 20.05
N SER A 78 -0.94 -7.43 19.57
CA SER A 78 -1.68 -6.47 20.37
C SER A 78 -3.12 -6.93 20.66
N HIS A 79 -3.77 -7.58 19.70
CA HIS A 79 -5.21 -7.90 19.76
C HIS A 79 -5.51 -9.40 19.57
N GLY A 80 -4.48 -10.23 19.42
CA GLY A 80 -4.62 -11.68 19.29
C GLY A 80 -4.98 -12.18 17.88
N LYS A 81 -5.11 -13.50 17.77
CA LYS A 81 -5.20 -14.23 16.49
C LYS A 81 -6.43 -13.86 15.66
N SER A 82 -7.57 -13.59 16.28
CA SER A 82 -8.81 -13.27 15.57
C SER A 82 -8.70 -11.97 14.77
N VAL A 83 -8.14 -10.92 15.37
CA VAL A 83 -7.95 -9.63 14.69
C VAL A 83 -6.90 -9.74 13.59
N SER A 84 -5.81 -10.48 13.84
CA SER A 84 -4.81 -10.79 12.82
C SER A 84 -5.40 -11.56 11.63
N ALA A 85 -6.31 -12.51 11.87
CA ALA A 85 -6.98 -13.27 10.81
C ALA A 85 -7.88 -12.37 9.95
N ILE A 86 -8.69 -11.51 10.59
CA ILE A 86 -9.54 -10.54 9.89
C ILE A 86 -8.68 -9.60 9.05
N ASN A 87 -7.60 -9.06 9.62
CA ASN A 87 -6.70 -8.16 8.90
C ASN A 87 -5.99 -8.87 7.74
N GLY A 88 -5.57 -10.12 7.94
CA GLY A 88 -4.97 -10.94 6.89
C GLY A 88 -5.92 -11.16 5.71
N TRP A 89 -7.20 -11.44 5.98
CA TRP A 89 -8.23 -11.56 4.95
C TRP A 89 -8.49 -10.24 4.23
N ALA A 90 -8.57 -9.12 4.96
CA ALA A 90 -8.73 -7.80 4.37
C ALA A 90 -7.57 -7.45 3.42
N LEU A 91 -6.33 -7.71 3.85
CA LEU A 91 -5.14 -7.52 3.01
C LEU A 91 -5.16 -8.42 1.78
N PHE A 92 -5.51 -9.71 1.94
CA PHE A 92 -5.62 -10.63 0.82
C PHE A 92 -6.63 -10.15 -0.22
N LEU A 93 -7.84 -9.78 0.21
CA LEU A 93 -8.88 -9.28 -0.69
C LEU A 93 -8.45 -7.99 -1.41
N GLY A 94 -7.77 -7.07 -0.71
CA GLY A 94 -7.21 -5.86 -1.31
C GLY A 94 -6.13 -6.16 -2.36
N TYR A 95 -5.25 -7.15 -2.12
CA TYR A 95 -4.24 -7.52 -3.10
C TYR A 95 -4.83 -8.26 -4.30
N VAL A 96 -5.82 -9.14 -4.09
CA VAL A 96 -6.46 -9.89 -5.19
C VAL A 96 -7.29 -8.98 -6.10
N SER A 97 -7.86 -7.89 -5.57
CA SER A 97 -8.57 -6.92 -6.39
C SER A 97 -7.64 -6.02 -7.21
N THR A 98 -6.34 -5.96 -6.89
CA THR A 98 -5.40 -5.04 -7.56
C THR A 98 -5.17 -5.41 -9.05
N PRO A 99 -4.84 -6.67 -9.44
CA PRO A 99 -4.67 -7.02 -10.85
C PRO A 99 -5.86 -6.70 -11.77
N PRO A 100 -7.13 -7.04 -11.43
CA PRO A 100 -8.25 -6.68 -12.28
C PRO A 100 -8.48 -5.15 -12.33
N LEU A 101 -8.21 -4.42 -11.25
CA LEU A 101 -8.27 -2.95 -11.27
C LEU A 101 -7.26 -2.36 -12.25
N GLU A 102 -6.02 -2.85 -12.26
CA GLU A 102 -5.00 -2.42 -13.22
C GLU A 102 -5.37 -2.77 -14.67
N ALA A 103 -6.01 -3.91 -14.90
CA ALA A 103 -6.52 -4.29 -16.23
C ALA A 103 -7.64 -3.35 -16.70
N VAL A 104 -8.60 -3.01 -15.83
CA VAL A 104 -9.67 -2.05 -16.14
C VAL A 104 -9.06 -0.68 -16.41
N ALA A 105 -8.16 -0.22 -15.54
CA ALA A 105 -7.44 1.04 -15.70
C ALA A 105 -6.71 1.16 -17.05
N ALA A 106 -6.00 0.10 -17.47
CA ALA A 106 -5.30 0.07 -18.75
C ALA A 106 -6.28 0.21 -19.93
N VAL A 107 -7.39 -0.54 -19.92
CA VAL A 107 -8.40 -0.47 -20.98
C VAL A 107 -9.10 0.89 -20.98
N THR A 108 -9.45 1.43 -19.81
CA THR A 108 -10.04 2.77 -19.69
C THR A 108 -9.11 3.82 -20.27
N TYR A 109 -7.82 3.74 -19.98
CA TYR A 109 -6.82 4.67 -20.50
C TYR A 109 -6.65 4.56 -22.03
N MET A 110 -6.65 3.35 -22.59
CA MET A 110 -6.57 3.15 -24.05
C MET A 110 -7.80 3.67 -24.81
N ASN A 111 -8.93 3.84 -24.12
CA ASN A 111 -10.19 4.33 -24.70
C ASN A 111 -10.42 5.83 -24.45
N PHE A 112 -9.52 6.50 -23.73
CA PHE A 112 -9.46 7.97 -23.67
C PHE A 112 -8.84 8.51 -24.96
#